data_AF-A0A2E9AFQ4-F1
#
_entry.id   AF-A0A2E9AFQ4-F1
#
_cell.length_a   1.000
_cell.length_b   1.000
_cell.length_c   1.000
_cell.angle_alpha   90.00
_cell.angle_beta   90.00
_cell.angle_gamma   90.00
#
_symmetry.space_group_name_H-M   'P 1'
#
loop_
_entity.id
_entity.type
_entity.pdbx_description
1 polymer ?
#
loop_
_entity_poly.entity_id
_entity_poly.type
_entity_poly.pdbx_seq_one_letter_code
_entity_poly.pdbx_strand_id
1 'polypeptide(L)'
;MFERSEFPAAPLAGCDGRASARSADARQGVLCFGDFHLDKQMKVTRAAARNHKPKCTPSVDSDRTRIRSTITAELTDSANLAFRATADSGYPMNKPHTIDWYFDFISPFAYFAWQRLGEFREHAVVAHRPILFAGVLAHHGQKGPAEIDPKRRWTYRWCAWHARENGLAFRMPAAHPFNPLPYLRLAIAAGSTAEAIDRIFDGLWTTGVDPQDPAVVQRLAQALDVDPAGLAAPEVKQQLRVETENACARGVFGVPTLAIGNELFWGADAMPMAAQYLADPATLDDDAEIKRVSELPVGAMR
;
A
#
# COMPACT_ATOMS: atom_id res chain seq x y z
N MET A 1 -50.27 38.03 8.04
CA MET A 1 -50.45 37.34 9.32
C MET A 1 -49.28 36.37 9.47
N PHE A 2 -48.31 36.76 10.31
CA PHE A 2 -47.12 36.05 10.81
C PHE A 2 -46.11 35.45 9.80
N GLU A 3 -44.79 35.59 9.94
CA GLU A 3 -43.90 36.61 10.54
C GLU A 3 -42.47 36.25 10.07
N ARG A 4 -41.63 37.26 9.86
CA ARG A 4 -40.23 37.14 9.46
C ARG A 4 -39.38 36.80 10.69
N SER A 5 -38.31 36.00 10.55
CA SER A 5 -37.20 35.99 11.50
C SER A 5 -35.97 36.63 10.85
N GLU A 6 -35.52 37.70 11.49
CA GLU A 6 -34.41 38.57 11.11
C GLU A 6 -33.09 38.04 11.69
N PHE A 7 -32.01 38.25 10.92
CA PHE A 7 -30.62 38.23 11.38
C PHE A 7 -30.33 39.46 12.24
N PRO A 8 -29.43 39.39 13.24
CA PRO A 8 -28.74 40.57 13.74
C PRO A 8 -27.29 40.64 13.23
N ALA A 9 -26.92 41.83 12.76
CA ALA A 9 -25.56 42.27 12.50
C ALA A 9 -24.87 42.75 13.80
N ALA A 10 -23.53 42.79 13.74
CA ALA A 10 -22.57 43.13 14.79
C ALA A 10 -22.61 44.58 15.31
N PRO A 11 -21.76 44.90 16.31
CA PRO A 11 -21.01 46.15 16.26
C PRO A 11 -19.48 45.98 16.43
N LEU A 12 -18.75 46.93 15.82
CA LEU A 12 -17.30 47.15 15.85
C LEU A 12 -16.90 48.13 16.97
N ALA A 13 -15.74 47.91 17.60
CA ALA A 13 -14.78 48.88 18.17
C ALA A 13 -13.67 48.06 18.87
N GLY A 14 -12.37 48.36 18.90
CA GLY A 14 -11.55 49.51 18.54
C GLY A 14 -10.10 49.20 18.99
N CYS A 15 -9.13 49.96 18.46
CA CYS A 15 -7.69 49.73 18.47
C CYS A 15 -6.92 49.87 19.81
N ASP A 16 -5.64 49.47 19.72
CA ASP A 16 -4.43 50.00 20.38
C ASP A 16 -3.93 49.39 21.70
N GLY A 17 -2.61 49.08 21.72
CA GLY A 17 -1.87 48.90 22.97
C GLY A 17 -0.57 48.09 22.88
N ARG A 18 0.54 48.81 22.65
CA ARG A 18 1.94 48.34 22.55
C ARG A 18 2.58 47.92 23.91
N ALA A 19 3.70 47.19 23.78
CA ALA A 19 4.87 47.14 24.69
C ALA A 19 4.71 46.33 26.00
N SER A 20 5.73 45.74 26.64
CA SER A 20 7.19 45.66 26.51
C SER A 20 7.63 44.44 27.35
N ALA A 21 8.53 43.57 26.90
CA ALA A 21 9.98 43.60 27.15
C ALA A 21 10.45 43.10 28.54
N ARG A 22 11.50 42.25 28.47
CA ARG A 22 12.57 42.00 29.47
C ARG A 22 12.16 41.22 30.73
N SER A 23 13.01 40.42 31.37
CA SER A 23 14.37 39.91 31.15
C SER A 23 14.71 39.05 32.38
N ALA A 24 15.73 38.20 32.26
CA ALA A 24 16.63 37.80 33.36
C ALA A 24 16.01 36.90 34.45
N ASP A 25 16.74 36.02 35.14
CA ASP A 25 18.08 35.44 35.05
C ASP A 25 18.12 34.43 36.21
N ALA A 26 19.10 33.53 36.17
CA ALA A 26 19.80 32.99 37.33
C ALA A 26 19.13 31.97 38.28
N ARG A 27 19.76 30.79 38.23
CA ARG A 27 20.42 30.07 39.35
C ARG A 27 19.61 29.04 40.15
N GLN A 28 20.12 27.80 40.02
CA GLN A 28 20.59 26.89 41.08
C GLN A 28 19.73 26.77 42.35
N GLY A 29 19.22 25.55 42.55
CA GLY A 29 18.75 25.06 43.84
C GLY A 29 18.75 23.53 43.87
N VAL A 30 19.81 22.94 44.42
CA VAL A 30 19.86 21.55 44.88
C VAL A 30 18.96 21.43 46.11
N LEU A 31 18.05 20.44 46.14
CA LEU A 31 17.52 19.86 47.38
C LEU A 31 17.14 18.39 47.13
N CYS A 32 17.80 17.49 47.88
CA CYS A 32 17.40 16.10 48.11
C CYS A 32 16.21 16.04 49.09
N PHE A 33 15.34 15.03 48.93
CA PHE A 33 14.89 14.03 49.92
C PHE A 33 13.51 13.47 49.56
N GLY A 34 13.33 12.16 49.74
CA GLY A 34 11.99 11.56 49.91
C GLY A 34 11.84 10.15 49.36
N ASP A 35 12.29 9.16 50.14
CA ASP A 35 11.95 7.74 50.02
C ASP A 35 10.44 7.50 50.04
N PHE A 36 9.96 6.51 49.28
CA PHE A 36 8.76 5.76 49.64
C PHE A 36 8.90 4.27 49.30
N HIS A 37 8.97 3.48 50.37
CA HIS A 37 8.91 2.03 50.42
C HIS A 37 7.46 1.56 50.21
N LEU A 38 7.23 0.47 49.47
CA LEU A 38 6.09 -0.41 49.75
C LEU A 38 6.37 -1.84 49.27
N ASP A 39 6.57 -2.71 50.26
CA ASP A 39 6.61 -4.16 50.17
C ASP A 39 5.19 -4.73 50.31
N LYS A 40 4.84 -5.75 49.52
CA LYS A 40 3.83 -6.77 49.86
C LYS A 40 3.87 -7.93 48.87
N GLN A 41 4.33 -9.07 49.38
CA GLN A 41 4.22 -10.38 48.76
C GLN A 41 2.78 -10.89 48.70
N MET A 42 2.44 -11.62 47.63
CA MET A 42 1.26 -12.50 47.59
C MET A 42 1.67 -13.89 47.08
N LYS A 43 1.54 -14.88 47.97
CA LYS A 43 1.61 -16.32 47.68
C LYS A 43 0.34 -16.74 46.95
N VAL A 44 0.45 -17.59 45.93
CA VAL A 44 -0.67 -18.36 45.39
C VAL A 44 -0.30 -19.85 45.40
N THR A 45 -1.14 -20.61 46.09
CA THR A 45 -1.10 -22.06 46.28
C THR A 45 -1.72 -22.82 45.10
N ARG A 46 -1.16 -24.00 44.81
CA ARG A 46 -1.71 -25.02 43.90
C ARG A 46 -3.02 -25.60 44.44
N ALA A 47 -4.01 -25.76 43.58
CA ALA A 47 -5.09 -26.73 43.76
C ALA A 47 -5.40 -27.43 42.41
N ALA A 48 -5.47 -28.76 42.48
CA ALA A 48 -5.75 -29.65 41.36
C ALA A 48 -7.23 -29.65 41.00
N ALA A 49 -7.55 -29.68 39.70
CA ALA A 49 -8.89 -30.01 39.20
C ALA A 49 -8.78 -31.02 38.05
N ARG A 50 -9.70 -31.97 38.07
CA ARG A 50 -9.68 -33.28 37.42
C ARG A 50 -10.03 -33.22 35.92
N ASN A 51 -9.51 -34.22 35.22
CA ASN A 51 -9.85 -34.64 33.86
C ASN A 51 -11.35 -34.78 33.61
N HIS A 52 -11.84 -34.16 32.52
CA HIS A 52 -12.86 -34.73 31.64
C HIS A 52 -12.62 -34.24 30.20
N LYS A 53 -12.18 -35.16 29.33
CA LYS A 53 -12.19 -34.97 27.87
C LYS A 53 -13.55 -35.45 27.33
N PRO A 54 -14.23 -34.70 26.46
CA PRO A 54 -14.99 -35.27 25.37
C PRO A 54 -14.09 -35.37 24.12
N LYS A 55 -14.22 -36.49 23.42
CA LYS A 55 -13.49 -36.84 22.19
C LYS A 55 -13.81 -35.84 21.06
N CYS A 56 -12.77 -35.55 20.29
CA CYS A 56 -12.79 -34.76 19.08
C CYS A 56 -13.41 -35.56 17.90
N THR A 57 -14.12 -34.87 17.01
CA THR A 57 -14.20 -35.22 15.59
C THR A 57 -13.95 -33.93 14.78
N PRO A 58 -12.87 -33.82 14.00
CA PRO A 58 -12.70 -32.74 13.04
C PRO A 58 -13.33 -33.17 11.71
N SER A 59 -14.38 -32.47 11.27
CA SER A 59 -15.02 -32.76 9.98
C SER A 59 -15.60 -31.48 9.37
N VAL A 60 -14.88 -30.36 9.41
CA VAL A 60 -15.23 -29.16 8.62
C VAL A 60 -13.98 -28.30 8.40
N ASP A 61 -12.95 -28.80 7.74
CA ASP A 61 -11.78 -27.96 7.37
C ASP A 61 -11.22 -28.29 5.98
N SER A 62 -11.28 -29.57 5.57
CA SER A 62 -10.84 -30.00 4.24
C SER A 62 -11.71 -29.46 3.09
N ASP A 63 -13.01 -29.24 3.30
CA ASP A 63 -13.92 -28.77 2.26
C ASP A 63 -13.76 -27.27 1.97
N ARG A 64 -13.41 -26.46 2.97
CA ARG A 64 -13.19 -25.02 2.77
C ARG A 64 -11.91 -24.74 1.99
N THR A 65 -10.83 -25.49 2.27
CA THR A 65 -9.58 -25.38 1.51
C THR A 65 -9.78 -25.86 0.07
N ARG A 66 -10.55 -26.94 -0.14
CA ARG A 66 -10.82 -27.50 -1.47
C ARG A 66 -11.66 -26.55 -2.33
N ILE A 67 -12.81 -26.08 -1.81
CA ILE A 67 -13.69 -25.15 -2.53
C ILE A 67 -12.95 -23.85 -2.88
N ARG A 68 -12.08 -23.35 -1.99
CA ARG A 68 -11.32 -22.11 -2.20
C ARG A 68 -10.17 -22.28 -3.20
N SER A 69 -9.47 -23.41 -3.17
CA SER A 69 -8.48 -23.76 -4.21
C SER A 69 -9.13 -23.91 -5.59
N THR A 70 -10.36 -24.44 -5.63
CA THR A 70 -11.15 -24.55 -6.85
C THR A 70 -11.59 -23.18 -7.36
N ILE A 71 -12.05 -22.25 -6.52
CA ILE A 71 -12.47 -20.91 -6.96
C ILE A 71 -11.27 -20.07 -7.45
N THR A 72 -10.13 -20.09 -6.77
CA THR A 72 -8.94 -19.36 -7.24
C THR A 72 -8.44 -19.95 -8.55
N ALA A 73 -8.40 -21.29 -8.65
CA ALA A 73 -8.06 -21.95 -9.91
C ALA A 73 -9.08 -21.64 -11.02
N GLU A 74 -10.38 -21.65 -10.74
CA GLU A 74 -11.46 -21.32 -11.69
C GLU A 74 -11.41 -19.86 -12.14
N LEU A 75 -11.00 -18.91 -11.30
CA LEU A 75 -10.81 -17.51 -11.70
C LEU A 75 -9.58 -17.34 -12.61
N THR A 76 -8.48 -18.03 -12.31
CA THR A 76 -7.31 -18.08 -13.20
C THR A 76 -7.64 -18.80 -14.51
N ASP A 77 -8.43 -19.89 -14.46
CA ASP A 77 -8.87 -20.64 -15.62
C ASP A 77 -9.89 -19.84 -16.44
N SER A 78 -10.75 -19.04 -15.80
CA SER A 78 -11.69 -18.13 -16.47
C SER A 78 -10.98 -16.96 -17.15
N ALA A 79 -9.94 -16.40 -16.53
CA ALA A 79 -9.09 -15.40 -17.16
C ALA A 79 -8.32 -16.00 -18.37
N ASN A 80 -7.81 -17.22 -18.22
CA ASN A 80 -7.16 -17.96 -19.32
C ASN A 80 -8.15 -18.38 -20.42
N LEU A 81 -9.40 -18.72 -20.08
CA LEU A 81 -10.45 -19.04 -21.05
C LEU A 81 -10.90 -17.81 -21.83
N ALA A 82 -11.09 -16.67 -21.14
CA ALA A 82 -11.41 -15.40 -21.78
C ALA A 82 -10.32 -15.02 -22.79
N PHE A 83 -9.04 -15.21 -22.41
CA PHE A 83 -7.91 -14.99 -23.30
C PHE A 83 -7.87 -15.94 -24.51
N ARG A 84 -8.19 -17.23 -24.30
CA ARG A 84 -8.27 -18.22 -25.39
C ARG A 84 -9.40 -17.92 -26.38
N ALA A 85 -10.52 -17.38 -25.90
CA ALA A 85 -11.65 -17.03 -26.75
C ALA A 85 -11.39 -15.79 -27.63
N THR A 86 -10.60 -14.82 -27.15
CA THR A 86 -10.27 -13.60 -27.91
C THR A 86 -9.16 -13.81 -28.94
N ALA A 87 -8.27 -14.79 -28.75
CA ALA A 87 -7.25 -15.17 -29.71
C ALA A 87 -7.83 -15.64 -31.08
N ASP A 88 -9.07 -16.14 -31.10
CA ASP A 88 -9.79 -16.54 -32.31
C ASP A 88 -10.45 -15.34 -33.05
N SER A 89 -10.42 -14.13 -32.48
CA SER A 89 -11.13 -12.95 -33.03
C SER A 89 -10.39 -12.18 -34.14
N GLY A 90 -9.17 -12.58 -34.51
CA GLY A 90 -8.46 -11.99 -35.66
C GLY A 90 -7.95 -10.56 -35.46
N TYR A 91 -7.81 -10.09 -34.21
CA TYR A 91 -7.12 -8.82 -33.93
C TYR A 91 -5.63 -8.96 -34.26
N PRO A 92 -5.04 -8.05 -35.07
CA PRO A 92 -3.65 -8.18 -35.48
C PRO A 92 -2.72 -7.99 -34.26
N MET A 93 -2.13 -9.09 -33.79
CA MET A 93 -1.09 -9.17 -32.75
C MET A 93 0.23 -8.53 -33.20
N ASN A 94 0.23 -7.24 -33.54
CA ASN A 94 1.43 -6.50 -33.94
C ASN A 94 1.91 -5.59 -32.79
N LYS A 95 2.94 -6.11 -32.09
CA LYS A 95 3.70 -5.63 -30.91
C LYS A 95 3.15 -6.10 -29.55
N PRO A 96 4.03 -6.63 -28.67
CA PRO A 96 3.64 -6.92 -27.29
C PRO A 96 3.22 -5.61 -26.62
N HIS A 97 2.06 -5.63 -25.96
CA HIS A 97 1.61 -4.51 -25.15
C HIS A 97 2.66 -4.21 -24.07
N THR A 98 2.94 -2.93 -23.84
CA THR A 98 3.76 -2.51 -22.70
C THR A 98 2.83 -2.02 -21.60
N ILE A 99 2.96 -2.59 -20.42
CA ILE A 99 2.23 -2.19 -19.22
C ILE A 99 3.21 -1.48 -18.30
N ASP A 100 2.93 -0.25 -17.91
CA ASP A 100 3.69 0.38 -16.83
C ASP A 100 3.06 -0.02 -15.50
N TRP A 101 3.86 -0.60 -14.60
CA TRP A 101 3.44 -0.92 -13.24
C TRP A 101 4.08 0.04 -12.25
N TYR A 102 3.26 0.93 -11.70
CA TYR A 102 3.65 1.92 -10.71
C TYR A 102 3.51 1.36 -9.31
N PHE A 103 4.57 1.43 -8.51
CA PHE A 103 4.59 0.84 -7.17
C PHE A 103 5.47 1.63 -6.19
N ASP A 104 5.21 1.40 -4.90
CA ASP A 104 6.08 1.82 -3.79
C ASP A 104 6.19 0.65 -2.81
N PHE A 105 7.40 0.35 -2.34
CA PHE A 105 7.67 -0.72 -1.38
C PHE A 105 6.97 -0.52 -0.02
N ILE A 106 6.54 0.71 0.29
CA ILE A 106 5.70 0.96 1.47
C ILE A 106 4.33 0.29 1.37
N SER A 107 3.84 -0.05 0.18
CA SER A 107 2.48 -0.57 0.00
C SER A 107 2.42 -2.09 0.11
N PRO A 108 1.68 -2.66 1.10
CA PRO A 108 1.43 -4.10 1.13
C PRO A 108 0.61 -4.57 -0.07
N PHE A 109 -0.22 -3.70 -0.65
CA PHE A 109 -0.97 -4.04 -1.86
C PHE A 109 -0.06 -4.11 -3.10
N ALA A 110 1.03 -3.34 -3.13
CA ALA A 110 2.04 -3.48 -4.18
C ALA A 110 2.79 -4.81 -4.05
N TYR A 111 3.06 -5.28 -2.83
CA TYR A 111 3.56 -6.63 -2.60
C TYR A 111 2.61 -7.70 -3.15
N PHE A 112 1.31 -7.62 -2.86
CA PHE A 112 0.34 -8.59 -3.40
C PHE A 112 0.20 -8.52 -4.92
N ALA A 113 0.28 -7.32 -5.52
CA ALA A 113 0.30 -7.19 -6.97
C ALA A 113 1.57 -7.80 -7.57
N TRP A 114 2.73 -7.63 -6.93
CA TRP A 114 4.00 -8.24 -7.37
C TRP A 114 3.88 -9.76 -7.53
N GLN A 115 3.25 -10.44 -6.56
CA GLN A 115 3.02 -11.89 -6.60
C GLN A 115 2.15 -12.34 -7.78
N ARG A 116 1.43 -11.42 -8.41
CA ARG A 116 0.47 -11.68 -9.49
C ARG A 116 0.90 -11.12 -10.84
N LEU A 117 1.97 -10.31 -10.92
CA LEU A 117 2.42 -9.73 -12.20
C LEU A 117 2.82 -10.78 -13.24
N GLY A 118 3.14 -12.00 -12.80
CA GLY A 118 3.37 -13.14 -13.69
C GLY A 118 2.21 -13.41 -14.65
N GLU A 119 0.97 -13.12 -14.23
CA GLU A 119 -0.27 -13.28 -15.02
C GLU A 119 -0.25 -12.47 -16.34
N PHE A 120 0.58 -11.42 -16.43
CA PHE A 120 0.65 -10.54 -17.60
C PHE A 120 1.82 -10.87 -18.54
N ARG A 121 2.84 -11.62 -18.07
CA ARG A 121 4.14 -11.74 -18.77
C ARG A 121 4.07 -12.51 -20.09
N GLU A 122 3.05 -13.36 -20.25
CA GLU A 122 2.83 -14.09 -21.51
C GLU A 122 2.21 -13.21 -22.60
N HIS A 123 1.63 -12.07 -22.23
CA HIS A 123 0.81 -11.23 -23.11
C HIS A 123 1.38 -9.81 -23.26
N ALA A 124 2.23 -9.38 -22.33
CA ALA A 124 2.76 -8.04 -22.28
C ALA A 124 4.14 -7.97 -21.60
N VAL A 125 4.89 -6.93 -21.96
CA VAL A 125 6.10 -6.52 -21.23
C VAL A 125 5.67 -5.59 -20.10
N VAL A 126 5.95 -5.98 -18.85
CA VAL A 126 5.67 -5.14 -17.68
C VAL A 126 6.91 -4.31 -17.35
N ALA A 127 6.82 -2.99 -17.56
CA ALA A 127 7.83 -2.03 -17.15
C ALA A 127 7.62 -1.64 -15.69
N HIS A 128 8.63 -1.86 -14.84
CA HIS A 128 8.53 -1.54 -13.42
C HIS A 128 8.87 -0.07 -13.18
N ARG A 129 7.94 0.67 -12.57
CA ARG A 129 8.05 2.11 -12.31
C ARG A 129 8.00 2.39 -10.81
N PRO A 130 9.14 2.36 -10.10
CA PRO A 130 9.17 2.76 -8.69
C PRO A 130 8.84 4.25 -8.57
N ILE A 131 7.85 4.57 -7.75
CA ILE A 131 7.42 5.95 -7.46
C ILE A 131 7.31 6.17 -5.97
N LEU A 132 7.39 7.43 -5.54
CA LEU A 132 7.18 7.79 -4.14
C LEU A 132 5.68 8.02 -3.88
N PHE A 133 5.04 7.10 -3.17
CA PHE A 133 3.61 7.18 -2.88
C PHE A 133 3.23 8.43 -2.08
N ALA A 134 4.09 8.87 -1.16
CA ALA A 134 3.89 10.14 -0.45
C ALA A 134 3.81 11.35 -1.40
N GLY A 135 4.55 11.33 -2.52
CA GLY A 135 4.47 12.36 -3.56
C GLY A 135 3.14 12.35 -4.31
N VAL A 136 2.62 11.16 -4.62
CA VAL A 136 1.30 10.99 -5.23
C VAL A 136 0.18 11.48 -4.30
N LEU A 137 0.24 11.10 -3.03
CA LEU A 137 -0.72 11.57 -2.01
C LEU A 137 -0.72 13.09 -1.89
N ALA A 138 0.47 13.71 -1.84
CA ALA A 138 0.60 15.15 -1.77
C ALA A 138 0.03 15.85 -3.01
N HIS A 139 0.27 15.31 -4.21
CA HIS A 139 -0.26 15.83 -5.46
C HIS A 139 -1.80 15.90 -5.45
N HIS A 140 -2.45 14.87 -4.91
CA HIS A 140 -3.91 14.79 -4.83
C HIS A 140 -4.51 15.35 -3.52
N GLY A 141 -3.69 15.90 -2.62
CA GLY A 141 -4.16 16.40 -1.32
C GLY A 141 -4.73 15.33 -0.39
N GLN A 142 -4.27 14.08 -0.50
CA GLN A 142 -4.78 12.94 0.25
C GLN A 142 -3.88 12.58 1.45
N LYS A 143 -4.51 12.05 2.51
CA LYS A 143 -3.79 11.35 3.57
C LYS A 143 -3.52 9.91 3.15
N GLY A 144 -2.36 9.39 3.52
CA GLY A 144 -2.05 7.98 3.38
C GLY A 144 -3.03 7.11 4.18
N PRO A 145 -3.43 5.93 3.66
CA PRO A 145 -4.34 5.03 4.36
C PRO A 145 -3.89 4.67 5.78
N ALA A 146 -2.58 4.55 5.99
CA ALA A 146 -1.98 4.19 7.27
C ALA A 146 -1.95 5.37 8.26
N GLU A 147 -2.17 6.61 7.82
CA GLU A 147 -2.26 7.78 8.71
C GLU A 147 -3.63 7.88 9.40
N ILE A 148 -4.60 7.07 8.98
CA ILE A 148 -5.94 6.99 9.56
C ILE A 148 -5.99 5.72 10.43
N ASP A 149 -5.87 5.85 11.75
CA ASP A 149 -5.64 4.69 12.64
C ASP A 149 -6.62 3.51 12.47
N PRO A 150 -7.95 3.71 12.38
CA PRO A 150 -8.87 2.60 12.13
C PRO A 150 -8.64 1.93 10.77
N LYS A 151 -8.39 2.72 9.71
CA LYS A 151 -8.10 2.21 8.36
C LYS A 151 -6.78 1.43 8.36
N ARG A 152 -5.75 1.96 9.03
CA ARG A 152 -4.45 1.29 9.25
C ARG A 152 -4.62 -0.09 9.87
N ARG A 153 -5.32 -0.18 11.01
CA ARG A 153 -5.54 -1.46 11.72
C ARG A 153 -6.34 -2.45 10.88
N TRP A 154 -7.35 -1.98 10.16
CA TRP A 154 -8.11 -2.81 9.23
C TRP A 154 -7.21 -3.35 8.11
N THR A 155 -6.43 -2.49 7.45
CA THR A 155 -5.51 -2.88 6.39
C THR A 155 -4.55 -3.97 6.84
N TYR A 156 -3.96 -3.85 8.03
CA TYR A 156 -3.00 -4.85 8.52
C TYR A 156 -3.63 -6.22 8.73
N ARG A 157 -4.82 -6.24 9.36
CA ARG A 157 -5.57 -7.48 9.58
C ARG A 157 -5.99 -8.11 8.26
N TRP A 158 -6.48 -7.30 7.32
CA TRP A 158 -6.87 -7.76 6.01
C TRP A 158 -5.68 -8.34 5.24
N CYS A 159 -4.52 -7.68 5.22
CA CYS A 159 -3.33 -8.17 4.52
C CYS A 159 -2.86 -9.52 5.10
N ALA A 160 -2.79 -9.65 6.42
CA ALA A 160 -2.41 -10.90 7.07
C ALA A 160 -3.42 -12.03 6.79
N TRP A 161 -4.72 -11.71 6.82
CA TRP A 161 -5.77 -12.67 6.45
C TRP A 161 -5.67 -13.07 4.98
N HIS A 162 -5.54 -12.10 4.07
CA HIS A 162 -5.48 -12.31 2.62
C HIS A 162 -4.29 -13.18 2.24
N ALA A 163 -3.10 -12.91 2.78
CA ALA A 163 -1.94 -13.73 2.55
C ALA A 163 -2.15 -15.18 2.99
N ARG A 164 -2.69 -15.39 4.20
CA ARG A 164 -3.01 -16.74 4.71
C ARG A 164 -4.01 -17.47 3.82
N GLU A 165 -5.06 -16.80 3.37
CA GLU A 165 -6.09 -17.42 2.52
C GLU A 165 -5.61 -17.76 1.11
N ASN A 166 -4.55 -17.10 0.63
CA ASN A 166 -3.98 -17.33 -0.70
C ASN A 166 -2.61 -18.05 -0.65
N GLY A 167 -2.19 -18.55 0.52
CA GLY A 167 -0.93 -19.27 0.67
C GLY A 167 0.33 -18.43 0.39
N LEU A 168 0.25 -17.10 0.52
CA LEU A 168 1.36 -16.19 0.28
C LEU A 168 2.24 -16.06 1.52
N ALA A 169 3.56 -16.08 1.33
CA ALA A 169 4.50 -15.71 2.39
C ALA A 169 4.25 -14.25 2.78
N PHE A 170 3.96 -13.98 4.05
CA PHE A 170 3.69 -12.62 4.48
C PHE A 170 3.94 -12.47 5.98
N ARG A 171 4.74 -11.47 6.32
CA ARG A 171 4.98 -11.02 7.68
C ARG A 171 5.18 -9.52 7.64
N MET A 172 4.22 -8.80 8.23
CA MET A 172 4.31 -7.35 8.38
C MET A 172 5.66 -6.94 8.96
N PRO A 173 6.30 -5.88 8.42
CA PRO A 173 7.48 -5.29 9.06
C PRO A 173 7.21 -4.87 10.50
N ALA A 174 8.26 -4.76 11.31
CA ALA A 174 8.17 -4.37 12.71
C ALA A 174 7.51 -2.99 12.91
N ALA A 175 7.66 -2.10 11.91
CA ALA A 175 7.00 -0.79 11.86
C ALA A 175 6.44 -0.50 10.46
N HIS A 176 5.19 -0.03 10.42
CA HIS A 176 4.56 0.50 9.21
C HIS A 176 3.58 1.64 9.61
N PRO A 177 3.50 2.74 8.82
CA PRO A 177 4.30 3.04 7.62
C PRO A 177 5.78 3.30 7.96
N PHE A 178 6.66 3.14 6.99
CA PHE A 178 8.11 3.39 7.10
C PHE A 178 8.59 4.31 5.96
N ASN A 179 9.86 4.75 6.00
CA ASN A 179 10.44 5.56 4.93
C ASN A 179 10.87 4.65 3.75
N PRO A 180 10.23 4.72 2.56
CA PRO A 180 10.55 3.83 1.46
C PRO A 180 11.73 4.30 0.60
N LEU A 181 12.21 5.54 0.78
CA LEU A 181 13.21 6.15 -0.09
C LEU A 181 14.48 5.30 -0.28
N PRO A 182 15.08 4.69 0.76
CA PRO A 182 16.27 3.86 0.56
C PRO A 182 16.00 2.66 -0.38
N TYR A 183 14.81 2.06 -0.27
CA TYR A 183 14.41 0.88 -1.04
C TYR A 183 14.02 1.23 -2.48
N LEU A 184 13.30 2.33 -2.68
CA LEU A 184 12.98 2.84 -4.02
C LEU A 184 14.24 3.21 -4.79
N ARG A 185 15.18 3.89 -4.14
CA ARG A 185 16.46 4.26 -4.75
C ARG A 185 17.34 3.05 -4.99
N LEU A 186 17.29 2.04 -4.12
CA LEU A 186 17.97 0.76 -4.34
C LEU A 186 17.43 0.04 -5.58
N ALA A 187 16.10 -0.02 -5.75
CA ALA A 187 15.52 -0.59 -6.97
C ALA A 187 15.98 0.17 -8.22
N ILE A 188 15.97 1.51 -8.20
CA ILE A 188 16.46 2.33 -9.33
C ILE A 188 17.95 2.05 -9.61
N ALA A 189 18.80 2.06 -8.59
CA ALA A 189 20.23 1.80 -8.74
C ALA A 189 20.52 0.39 -9.26
N ALA A 190 19.69 -0.60 -8.91
CA ALA A 190 19.72 -1.96 -9.44
C ALA A 190 19.03 -2.11 -10.81
N GLY A 191 18.65 -1.02 -11.47
CA GLY A 191 18.01 -1.03 -12.80
C GLY A 191 16.52 -1.39 -12.81
N SER A 192 15.87 -1.45 -11.66
CA SER A 192 14.45 -1.81 -11.48
C SER A 192 14.09 -3.16 -12.12
N THR A 193 15.04 -4.10 -12.06
CA THR A 193 14.84 -5.47 -12.56
C THR A 193 13.83 -6.23 -11.71
N ALA A 194 13.26 -7.29 -12.29
CA ALA A 194 12.37 -8.17 -11.54
C ALA A 194 13.05 -8.78 -10.31
N GLU A 195 14.32 -9.18 -10.44
CA GLU A 195 15.10 -9.71 -9.33
C GLU A 195 15.30 -8.70 -8.20
N ALA A 196 15.63 -7.45 -8.52
CA ALA A 196 15.80 -6.41 -7.52
C ALA A 196 14.51 -6.15 -6.73
N ILE A 197 13.40 -6.05 -7.46
CA ILE A 197 12.07 -5.81 -6.87
C ILE A 197 11.67 -6.98 -5.98
N ASP A 198 11.85 -8.21 -6.45
CA ASP A 198 11.55 -9.44 -5.71
C ASP A 198 12.31 -9.50 -4.39
N ARG A 199 13.63 -9.30 -4.42
CA ARG A 199 14.48 -9.33 -3.23
C ARG A 199 14.12 -8.26 -2.21
N ILE A 200 13.81 -7.05 -2.66
CA ILE A 200 13.44 -5.96 -1.77
C ILE A 200 12.07 -6.21 -1.15
N PHE A 201 11.08 -6.63 -1.94
CA PHE A 201 9.74 -6.97 -1.43
C PHE A 201 9.81 -8.12 -0.43
N ASP A 202 10.52 -9.20 -0.75
CA ASP A 202 10.69 -10.33 0.15
C ASP A 202 11.38 -9.93 1.44
N GLY A 203 12.48 -9.17 1.33
CA GLY A 203 13.22 -8.67 2.48
C GLY A 203 12.37 -7.84 3.45
N LEU A 204 11.40 -7.08 2.94
CA LEU A 204 10.53 -6.21 3.73
C LEU A 204 9.26 -6.91 4.25
N TRP A 205 8.61 -7.69 3.39
CA TRP A 205 7.23 -8.16 3.62
C TRP A 205 7.11 -9.63 4.01
N THR A 206 8.21 -10.37 4.09
CA THR A 206 8.19 -11.79 4.51
C THR A 206 8.99 -12.07 5.79
N THR A 207 9.86 -11.14 6.20
CA THR A 207 10.84 -11.37 7.28
C THR A 207 10.40 -10.81 8.63
N GLY A 208 9.52 -9.80 8.66
CA GLY A 208 9.17 -9.06 9.87
C GLY A 208 10.27 -8.13 10.37
N VAL A 209 11.19 -7.72 9.49
CA VAL A 209 12.29 -6.82 9.80
C VAL A 209 11.80 -5.42 10.18
N ASP A 210 12.63 -4.64 10.87
CA ASP A 210 12.44 -3.18 10.98
C ASP A 210 13.01 -2.49 9.73
N PRO A 211 12.17 -1.90 8.85
CA PRO A 211 12.65 -1.24 7.64
C PRO A 211 13.47 0.02 7.90
N GLN A 212 13.51 0.52 9.14
CA GLN A 212 14.30 1.69 9.51
C GLN A 212 15.74 1.30 9.91
N ASP A 213 16.03 0.02 10.16
CA ASP A 213 17.38 -0.45 10.46
C ASP A 213 18.27 -0.29 9.20
N PRO A 214 19.32 0.55 9.24
CA PRO A 214 20.22 0.74 8.10
C PRO A 214 20.89 -0.55 7.61
N ALA A 215 21.03 -1.56 8.47
CA ALA A 215 21.61 -2.84 8.09
C ALA A 215 20.72 -3.59 7.08
N VAL A 216 19.41 -3.31 7.02
CA VAL A 216 18.48 -3.92 6.06
C VAL A 216 18.82 -3.49 4.64
N VAL A 217 18.87 -2.18 4.40
CA VAL A 217 19.21 -1.67 3.06
C VAL A 217 20.64 -2.04 2.66
N GLN A 218 21.58 -2.10 3.61
CA GLN A 218 22.95 -2.56 3.34
C GLN A 218 23.00 -4.02 2.88
N ARG A 219 22.28 -4.92 3.57
CA ARG A 219 22.23 -6.34 3.16
C ARG A 219 21.56 -6.53 1.80
N LEU A 220 20.49 -5.80 1.53
CA LEU A 220 19.81 -5.84 0.23
C LEU A 220 20.70 -5.29 -0.89
N ALA A 221 21.39 -4.17 -0.65
CA ALA A 221 22.33 -3.59 -1.60
C ALA A 221 23.48 -4.55 -1.93
N GLN A 222 24.07 -5.19 -0.92
CA GLN A 222 25.08 -6.24 -1.10
C GLN A 222 24.54 -7.42 -1.92
N ALA A 223 23.33 -7.88 -1.62
CA ALA A 223 22.70 -8.99 -2.35
C ALA A 223 22.38 -8.66 -3.82
N LEU A 224 22.27 -7.38 -4.16
CA LEU A 224 21.98 -6.88 -5.50
C LEU A 224 23.21 -6.31 -6.21
N ASP A 225 24.40 -6.45 -5.62
CA ASP A 225 25.66 -5.88 -6.13
C ASP A 225 25.59 -4.36 -6.41
N VAL A 226 24.90 -3.63 -5.53
CA VAL A 226 24.77 -2.17 -5.58
C VAL A 226 25.58 -1.54 -4.45
N ASP A 227 26.42 -0.56 -4.78
CA ASP A 227 27.09 0.27 -3.76
C ASP A 227 26.06 1.14 -3.01
N PRO A 228 25.89 0.98 -1.69
CA PRO A 228 24.98 1.79 -0.88
C PRO A 228 25.24 3.31 -0.99
N ALA A 229 26.47 3.74 -1.29
CA ALA A 229 26.79 5.15 -1.47
C ALA A 229 26.09 5.75 -2.72
N GLY A 230 25.84 4.93 -3.74
CA GLY A 230 25.12 5.31 -4.96
C GLY A 230 23.64 5.63 -4.73
N LEU A 231 23.04 5.17 -3.63
CA LEU A 231 21.63 5.45 -3.31
C LEU A 231 21.34 6.92 -3.03
N ALA A 232 22.37 7.69 -2.65
CA ALA A 232 22.26 9.13 -2.43
C ALA A 232 22.65 9.96 -3.66
N ALA A 233 23.08 9.32 -4.76
CA ALA A 233 23.53 9.99 -5.96
C ALA A 233 22.43 10.92 -6.53
N PRO A 234 22.78 12.13 -7.00
CA PRO A 234 21.82 13.08 -7.56
C PRO A 234 20.95 12.47 -8.66
N GLU A 235 21.52 11.62 -9.51
CA GLU A 235 20.86 11.00 -10.67
C GLU A 235 19.75 10.04 -10.23
N VAL A 236 20.01 9.19 -9.22
CA VAL A 236 19.03 8.25 -8.65
C VAL A 236 17.87 9.00 -7.98
N LYS A 237 18.19 10.08 -7.25
CA LYS A 237 17.18 10.95 -6.62
C LYS A 237 16.32 11.64 -7.66
N GLN A 238 16.94 12.16 -8.70
CA GLN A 238 16.27 12.86 -9.78
C GLN A 238 15.39 11.91 -10.59
N GLN A 239 15.86 10.69 -10.87
CA GLN A 239 15.06 9.68 -11.56
C GLN A 239 13.79 9.33 -10.77
N LEU A 240 13.89 9.05 -9.46
CA LEU A 240 12.70 8.76 -8.65
C LEU A 240 11.69 9.92 -8.66
N ARG A 241 12.20 11.15 -8.61
CA ARG A 241 11.38 12.35 -8.65
C ARG A 241 10.65 12.47 -9.99
N VAL A 242 11.37 12.34 -11.11
CA VAL A 242 10.81 12.42 -12.46
C VAL A 242 9.78 11.31 -12.70
N GLU A 243 10.07 10.07 -12.30
CA GLU A 243 9.12 8.96 -12.42
C GLU A 243 7.84 9.23 -11.61
N THR A 244 7.96 9.81 -10.41
CA THR A 244 6.80 10.20 -9.59
C THR A 244 6.01 11.35 -10.23
N GLU A 245 6.69 12.38 -10.74
CA GLU A 245 6.05 13.52 -11.43
C GLU A 245 5.32 13.06 -12.71
N ASN A 246 5.94 12.16 -13.49
CA ASN A 246 5.34 11.56 -14.69
C ASN A 246 4.10 10.71 -14.34
N ALA A 247 4.17 9.93 -13.26
CA ALA A 247 3.02 9.15 -12.79
C ALA A 247 1.84 10.06 -12.41
N CYS A 248 2.10 11.13 -11.65
CA CYS A 248 1.07 12.12 -11.32
C CYS A 248 0.48 12.79 -12.56
N ALA A 249 1.33 13.19 -13.52
CA ALA A 249 0.89 13.81 -14.78
C ALA A 249 0.02 12.87 -15.62
N ARG A 250 0.20 11.55 -15.50
CA ARG A 250 -0.64 10.53 -16.15
C ARG A 250 -1.94 10.26 -15.38
N GLY A 251 -2.15 10.88 -14.23
CA GLY A 251 -3.36 10.69 -13.41
C GLY A 251 -3.25 9.55 -12.39
N VAL A 252 -2.06 8.98 -12.16
CA VAL A 252 -1.87 7.98 -11.10
C VAL A 252 -2.20 8.63 -9.75
N PHE A 253 -3.10 8.00 -8.99
CA PHE A 253 -3.58 8.49 -7.69
C PHE A 253 -3.27 7.54 -6.52
N GLY A 254 -2.65 6.40 -6.79
CA GLY A 254 -2.19 5.48 -5.76
C GLY A 254 -1.31 4.36 -6.28
N VAL A 255 -0.88 3.48 -5.38
CA VAL A 255 -0.08 2.29 -5.69
C VAL A 255 -0.70 1.03 -5.08
N PRO A 256 -0.58 -0.14 -5.74
CA PRO A 256 -0.03 -0.31 -7.09
C PRO A 256 -1.02 0.21 -8.15
N THR A 257 -0.50 0.60 -9.32
CA THR A 257 -1.32 0.94 -10.50
C THR A 257 -0.71 0.30 -11.73
N LEU A 258 -1.51 -0.44 -12.51
CA LEU A 258 -1.16 -0.88 -13.86
C LEU A 258 -1.69 0.15 -14.85
N ALA A 259 -0.87 0.56 -15.79
CA ALA A 259 -1.28 1.46 -16.86
C ALA A 259 -1.15 0.77 -18.22
N ILE A 260 -2.27 0.62 -18.91
CA ILE A 260 -2.39 -0.07 -20.19
C ILE A 260 -2.94 0.94 -21.20
N GLY A 261 -2.07 1.44 -22.09
CA GLY A 261 -2.44 2.59 -22.92
C GLY A 261 -2.74 3.83 -22.07
N ASN A 262 -3.95 4.36 -22.17
CA ASN A 262 -4.38 5.52 -21.37
C ASN A 262 -5.13 5.12 -20.09
N GLU A 263 -5.53 3.85 -19.97
CA GLU A 263 -6.32 3.38 -18.84
C GLU A 263 -5.45 3.00 -17.64
N LEU A 264 -5.96 3.31 -16.44
CA LEU A 264 -5.30 3.08 -15.17
C LEU A 264 -6.12 2.10 -14.31
N PHE A 265 -5.49 1.01 -13.90
CA PHE A 265 -6.07 -0.01 -13.03
C PHE A 265 -5.37 0.04 -11.68
N TRP A 266 -6.00 0.69 -10.70
CA TRP A 266 -5.45 0.90 -9.37
C TRP A 266 -5.87 -0.20 -8.40
N GLY A 267 -4.90 -0.76 -7.68
CA GLY A 267 -5.10 -1.78 -6.66
C GLY A 267 -4.81 -3.21 -7.12
N ALA A 268 -4.48 -4.08 -6.17
CA ALA A 268 -4.25 -5.51 -6.44
C ALA A 268 -5.56 -6.25 -6.79
N ASP A 269 -6.69 -5.70 -6.38
CA ASP A 269 -8.05 -6.13 -6.70
C ASP A 269 -8.49 -5.75 -8.12
N ALA A 270 -7.88 -4.73 -8.73
CA ALA A 270 -8.14 -4.35 -10.13
C ALA A 270 -7.36 -5.19 -11.16
N MET A 271 -6.46 -6.09 -10.74
CA MET A 271 -5.67 -6.90 -11.67
C MET A 271 -6.51 -7.79 -12.61
N PRO A 272 -7.62 -8.43 -12.18
CA PRO A 272 -8.50 -9.16 -13.10
C PRO A 272 -9.13 -8.26 -14.17
N MET A 273 -9.53 -7.04 -13.79
CA MET A 273 -10.06 -6.04 -14.72
C MET A 273 -9.00 -5.60 -15.73
N ALA A 274 -7.76 -5.39 -15.27
CA ALA A 274 -6.63 -5.08 -16.14
C ALA A 274 -6.31 -6.21 -17.13
N ALA A 275 -6.39 -7.47 -16.69
CA ALA A 275 -6.16 -8.64 -17.54
C ALA A 275 -7.24 -8.78 -18.63
N GLN A 276 -8.51 -8.56 -18.27
CA GLN A 276 -9.62 -8.55 -19.22
C GLN A 276 -9.47 -7.41 -20.24
N TYR A 277 -9.15 -6.20 -19.78
CA TYR A 277 -8.92 -5.06 -20.67
C TYR A 277 -7.72 -5.27 -21.60
N LEU A 278 -6.65 -5.91 -21.12
CA LEU A 278 -5.49 -6.24 -21.95
C LEU A 278 -5.86 -7.23 -23.07
N ALA A 279 -6.73 -8.19 -22.78
CA ALA A 279 -7.18 -9.19 -23.73
C ALA A 279 -8.19 -8.62 -24.74
N ASP A 280 -9.06 -7.73 -24.27
CA ASP A 280 -10.06 -7.04 -25.06
C ASP A 280 -10.33 -5.62 -24.51
N PRO A 281 -9.75 -4.58 -25.14
CA PRO A 281 -9.98 -3.20 -24.73
C PRO A 281 -11.45 -2.78 -24.78
N ALA A 282 -12.29 -3.44 -25.59
CA ALA A 282 -13.71 -3.14 -25.67
C ALA A 282 -14.46 -3.47 -24.37
N THR A 283 -13.86 -4.20 -23.42
CA THR A 283 -14.48 -4.52 -22.11
C THR A 283 -15.00 -3.29 -21.36
N LEU A 284 -14.35 -2.13 -21.49
CA LEU A 284 -14.80 -0.88 -20.85
C LEU A 284 -15.72 -0.04 -21.75
N ASP A 285 -15.67 -0.27 -23.06
CA ASP A 285 -16.48 0.46 -24.02
C ASP A 285 -17.82 -0.23 -24.27
N ASP A 286 -17.89 -1.55 -24.41
CA ASP A 286 -19.12 -2.22 -24.85
C ASP A 286 -20.19 -2.31 -23.77
N ASP A 287 -19.81 -2.18 -22.49
CA ASP A 287 -20.77 -2.11 -21.40
C ASP A 287 -21.39 -0.71 -21.28
N ALA A 288 -22.70 -0.64 -21.53
CA ALA A 288 -23.46 0.61 -21.52
C ALA A 288 -23.45 1.31 -20.15
N GLU A 289 -23.40 0.56 -19.05
CA GLU A 289 -23.34 1.14 -17.71
C GLU A 289 -21.94 1.68 -17.42
N ILE A 290 -20.87 0.98 -17.80
CA ILE A 290 -19.48 1.47 -17.66
C ILE A 290 -19.30 2.79 -18.42
N LYS A 291 -19.78 2.88 -19.67
CA LYS A 291 -19.78 4.14 -20.43
C LYS A 291 -20.55 5.25 -19.71
N ARG A 292 -21.77 4.94 -19.25
CA ARG A 292 -22.64 5.92 -18.57
C ARG A 292 -22.00 6.46 -17.30
N VAL A 293 -21.36 5.62 -16.47
CA VAL A 293 -20.78 6.07 -15.20
C VAL A 293 -19.57 6.97 -15.38
N SER A 294 -18.83 6.84 -16.49
CA SER A 294 -17.68 7.69 -16.82
C SER A 294 -18.06 9.15 -17.12
N GLU A 295 -19.32 9.40 -17.49
CA GLU A 295 -19.83 10.74 -17.83
C GLU A 295 -20.71 11.35 -16.72
N LEU A 296 -20.86 10.68 -15.58
CA LEU A 296 -21.74 11.15 -14.52
C LEU A 296 -21.24 12.48 -13.92
N PRO A 297 -22.15 13.46 -13.72
CA PRO A 297 -21.79 14.69 -13.04
C PRO A 297 -21.49 14.43 -11.55
N VAL A 298 -20.60 15.22 -10.97
CA VAL A 298 -20.36 15.21 -9.52
C VAL A 298 -21.61 15.71 -8.80
N GLY A 299 -22.26 14.82 -8.04
CA GLY A 299 -23.54 15.11 -7.41
C GLY A 299 -23.48 16.08 -6.22
N ALA A 300 -22.41 16.03 -5.42
CA ALA A 300 -22.19 16.95 -4.31
C ALA A 300 -20.68 17.10 -4.04
N MET A 301 -20.23 18.35 -3.84
CA MET A 301 -18.87 18.67 -3.40
C MET A 301 -18.92 19.17 -1.95
N ARG A 302 -17.95 18.76 -1.13
CA ARG A 302 -17.80 19.17 0.27
C ARG A 302 -16.52 19.96 0.46
#